data_AF-G5Q655-F1
#
_entry.id   AF-G5Q655-F1
#
_cell.length_a   1.000
_cell.length_b   1.000
_cell.length_c   1.000
_cell.angle_alpha   90.00
_cell.angle_beta   90.00
_cell.angle_gamma   90.00
#
_symmetry.space_group_name_H-M   'P 1'
#
loop_
_entity.id
_entity.type
_entity.pdbx_description
1 polymer ?
#
loop_
_entity_poly.entity_id
_entity_poly.type
_entity_poly.pdbx_seq_one_letter_code
_entity_poly.pdbx_strand_id
1 'polypeptide(L)'
;SLGITGDSDSAAVDIGISRVLQMQRDNGGFALWDEDGAEEPWLTAYAMDFLIRAGEQGYSVPPEAINRGNERLLRYLQDPGTMLIRYSDNTQASTFAAQAYAALVLARPQAYAALVLARRAARNLGAP
;
A
#
# COMPACT_ATOMS: atom_id res chain seq x y z
N SER A 1 10.39 -32.42 4.40
CA SER A 1 10.29 -30.96 4.22
C SER A 1 10.66 -30.33 5.55
N LEU A 2 11.86 -29.74 5.68
CA LEU A 2 12.28 -29.07 6.92
C LEU A 2 11.52 -27.74 7.02
N GLY A 3 10.60 -27.64 7.96
CA GLY A 3 9.74 -26.47 8.22
C GLY A 3 10.46 -25.26 8.81
N ILE A 4 11.61 -24.88 8.26
CA ILE A 4 12.42 -23.75 8.77
C ILE A 4 12.33 -22.54 7.83
N THR A 5 11.92 -22.70 6.56
CA THR A 5 11.83 -21.56 5.64
C THR A 5 10.51 -20.78 5.72
N GLY A 6 9.39 -21.42 6.07
CA GLY A 6 8.09 -20.74 6.13
C GLY A 6 7.94 -19.78 7.32
N ASP A 7 8.37 -20.20 8.50
CA ASP A 7 8.20 -19.43 9.73
C ASP A 7 9.15 -18.22 9.81
N SER A 8 10.37 -18.35 9.29
CA SER A 8 11.33 -17.23 9.23
C SER A 8 10.91 -16.14 8.26
N ASP A 9 10.34 -16.54 7.11
CA ASP A 9 9.89 -15.61 6.08
C ASP A 9 8.67 -14.82 6.55
N SER A 10 7.72 -15.48 7.24
CA SER A 10 6.57 -14.80 7.85
C SER A 10 7.02 -13.75 8.88
N ALA A 11 7.96 -14.12 9.77
CA ALA A 11 8.48 -13.21 10.79
C ALA A 11 9.19 -11.98 10.18
N ALA A 12 9.93 -12.17 9.08
CA ALA A 12 10.58 -11.07 8.37
C ALA A 12 9.56 -10.09 7.77
N VAL A 13 8.45 -10.60 7.23
CA VAL A 13 7.37 -9.76 6.69
C VAL A 13 6.67 -9.00 7.81
N ASP A 14 6.37 -9.63 8.94
CA ASP A 14 5.73 -8.97 10.09
C ASP A 14 6.60 -7.82 10.64
N ILE A 15 7.92 -8.03 10.72
CA ILE A 15 8.89 -6.99 11.07
C ILE A 15 8.86 -5.87 10.03
N GLY A 16 8.84 -6.20 8.74
CA GLY A 16 8.75 -5.25 7.64
C GLY A 16 7.49 -4.39 7.70
N ILE A 17 6.32 -5.00 7.92
CA ILE A 17 5.04 -4.30 8.12
C ILE A 17 5.14 -3.35 9.30
N SER A 18 5.63 -3.83 10.44
CA SER A 18 5.79 -3.02 11.65
C SER A 18 6.71 -1.82 11.41
N ARG A 19 7.82 -2.02 10.68
CA ARG A 19 8.76 -0.95 10.35
C ARG A 19 8.16 0.08 9.39
N VAL A 20 7.43 -0.37 8.37
CA VAL A 20 6.72 0.53 7.44
C VAL A 20 5.71 1.38 8.20
N LEU A 21 4.92 0.78 9.10
CA LEU A 21 3.91 1.50 9.89
C LEU A 21 4.50 2.57 10.81
N GLN A 22 5.72 2.39 11.34
CA GLN A 22 6.42 3.43 12.12
C GLN A 22 6.80 4.68 11.31
N MET A 23 6.73 4.61 9.97
CA MET A 23 6.97 5.74 9.08
C MET A 23 5.66 6.41 8.63
N GLN A 24 4.50 5.90 9.07
CA GLN A 24 3.22 6.50 8.76
C GLN A 24 3.00 7.73 9.64
N ARG A 25 2.79 8.87 8.99
CA ARG A 25 2.51 10.15 9.63
C ARG A 25 1.07 10.21 10.12
N ASP A 26 0.78 11.13 11.04
CA ASP A 26 -0.58 11.43 11.53
C ASP A 26 -1.59 11.71 10.41
N ASN A 27 -1.14 12.31 9.30
CA ASN A 27 -1.99 12.64 8.17
C ASN A 27 -2.27 11.45 7.22
N GLY A 28 -1.78 10.25 7.56
CA GLY A 28 -1.92 9.01 6.80
C GLY A 28 -0.85 8.75 5.74
N GLY A 29 -0.06 9.76 5.38
CA GLY A 29 1.07 9.61 4.44
C GLY A 29 2.25 8.91 5.08
N PHE A 30 3.27 8.59 4.28
CA PHE A 30 4.52 8.00 4.74
C PHE A 30 5.68 8.95 4.49
N ALA A 31 6.59 9.01 5.46
CA ALA A 31 7.87 9.67 5.35
C ALA A 31 8.99 8.64 5.15
N LEU A 32 10.22 9.12 4.88
CA LEU A 32 11.32 8.24 4.48
C LEU A 32 11.94 7.45 5.65
N TRP A 33 11.96 8.01 6.86
CA TRP A 33 12.74 7.45 7.98
C TRP A 33 11.94 7.25 9.27
N ASP A 34 11.03 8.18 9.57
CA ASP A 34 10.20 8.23 10.77
C ASP A 34 8.92 9.04 10.47
N GLU A 35 7.94 8.98 11.37
CA GLU A 35 6.64 9.65 11.22
C GLU A 35 6.71 11.20 11.27
N ASP A 36 7.76 11.78 11.84
CA ASP A 36 7.92 13.24 11.96
C ASP A 36 8.49 13.86 10.67
N GLY A 37 9.24 13.07 9.89
CA GLY A 37 9.91 13.48 8.67
C GLY A 37 9.00 13.98 7.55
N ALA A 38 9.57 14.58 6.51
CA ALA A 38 8.79 15.03 5.37
C ALA A 38 8.03 13.87 4.69
N GLU A 39 6.74 14.10 4.40
CA GLU A 39 5.97 13.15 3.61
C GLU A 39 6.53 13.00 2.20
N GLU A 40 6.57 11.76 1.72
CA GLU A 40 7.03 11.37 0.39
C GLU A 40 5.86 10.76 -0.40
N PRO A 41 5.23 11.50 -1.32
CA PRO A 41 3.97 11.07 -1.96
C PRO A 41 4.06 9.77 -2.75
N TRP A 42 5.15 9.57 -3.49
CA TRP A 42 5.35 8.33 -4.24
C TRP A 42 5.59 7.13 -3.30
N LEU A 43 6.36 7.33 -2.21
CA LEU A 43 6.58 6.30 -1.21
C LEU A 43 5.32 5.99 -0.41
N THR A 44 4.44 6.97 -0.20
CA THR A 44 3.12 6.74 0.39
C THR A 44 2.31 5.74 -0.44
N ALA A 45 2.25 5.91 -1.77
CA ALA A 45 1.60 4.96 -2.66
C ALA A 45 2.29 3.59 -2.63
N TYR A 46 3.62 3.55 -2.66
CA TYR A 46 4.38 2.30 -2.62
C TYR A 46 4.18 1.51 -1.32
N ALA A 47 4.27 2.18 -0.16
CA ALA A 47 4.03 1.59 1.15
C ALA A 47 2.60 1.04 1.26
N MET A 48 1.61 1.79 0.74
CA MET A 48 0.23 1.32 0.70
C MET A 48 0.03 0.10 -0.21
N ASP A 49 0.66 0.04 -1.40
CA ASP A 49 0.61 -1.16 -2.24
C ASP A 49 1.18 -2.38 -1.50
N PHE A 50 2.30 -2.21 -0.81
CA PHE A 50 2.90 -3.26 0.01
C PHE A 50 1.97 -3.72 1.13
N LEU A 51 1.44 -2.80 1.94
CA LEU A 51 0.57 -3.13 3.07
C LEU A 51 -0.74 -3.80 2.62
N ILE A 52 -1.35 -3.32 1.54
CA ILE A 52 -2.57 -3.92 0.98
C ILE A 52 -2.27 -5.35 0.50
N ARG A 53 -1.17 -5.55 -0.24
CA ARG A 53 -0.78 -6.89 -0.70
C ARG A 53 -0.43 -7.83 0.44
N ALA A 54 0.19 -7.33 1.50
CA ALA A 54 0.44 -8.12 2.71
C ALA A 54 -0.88 -8.63 3.31
N GLY A 55 -1.88 -7.75 3.44
CA GLY A 55 -3.24 -8.14 3.85
C GLY A 55 -3.88 -9.16 2.92
N GLU A 56 -3.74 -9.01 1.59
CA GLU A 56 -4.23 -9.98 0.59
C GLU A 56 -3.58 -11.36 0.70
N GLN A 57 -2.36 -11.44 1.25
CA GLN A 57 -1.62 -12.69 1.53
C GLN A 57 -1.88 -13.24 2.95
N GLY A 58 -2.72 -12.57 3.75
CA GLY A 58 -3.13 -13.04 5.08
C GLY A 58 -2.31 -12.48 6.25
N TYR A 59 -1.38 -11.55 6.01
CA TYR A 59 -0.68 -10.85 7.09
C TYR A 59 -1.60 -9.83 7.77
N SER A 60 -1.42 -9.65 9.08
CA SER A 60 -2.22 -8.68 9.84
C SER A 60 -1.70 -7.26 9.63
N VAL A 61 -2.53 -6.40 9.05
CA VAL A 61 -2.27 -4.96 8.95
C VAL A 61 -3.39 -4.20 9.65
N PRO A 62 -3.08 -3.22 10.53
CA PRO A 62 -4.11 -2.46 11.23
C PRO A 62 -5.07 -1.76 10.26
N PRO A 63 -6.40 -1.99 10.37
CA PRO A 63 -7.37 -1.38 9.45
C PRO A 63 -7.33 0.15 9.45
N GLU A 64 -7.07 0.77 10.61
CA GLU A 64 -6.97 2.22 10.72
C GLU A 64 -5.80 2.80 9.92
N ALA A 65 -4.65 2.12 9.91
CA ALA A 65 -3.50 2.53 9.12
C ALA A 65 -3.81 2.51 7.62
N ILE A 66 -4.53 1.46 7.16
CA ILE A 66 -5.00 1.35 5.78
C ILE A 66 -6.00 2.47 5.45
N ASN A 67 -6.95 2.76 6.34
CA ASN A 67 -7.96 3.80 6.12
C ASN A 67 -7.33 5.18 5.97
N ARG A 68 -6.45 5.58 6.90
CA ARG A 68 -5.74 6.87 6.81
C ARG A 68 -4.87 6.96 5.55
N GLY A 69 -4.20 5.88 5.19
CA GLY A 69 -3.42 5.80 3.97
C GLY A 69 -4.28 5.97 2.70
N ASN A 70 -5.42 5.29 2.62
CA ASN A 70 -6.37 5.43 1.52
C ASN A 70 -6.95 6.85 1.41
N GLU A 71 -7.30 7.47 2.54
CA GLU A 71 -7.72 8.88 2.59
C GLU A 71 -6.63 9.81 2.06
N ARG A 72 -5.36 9.52 2.39
CA ARG A 72 -4.23 10.30 1.88
C ARG A 72 -4.04 10.11 0.36
N LEU A 73 -4.10 8.87 -0.13
CA LEU A 73 -4.04 8.59 -1.58
C LEU A 73 -5.19 9.25 -2.34
N LEU A 74 -6.40 9.25 -1.77
CA LEU A 74 -7.56 9.92 -2.37
C LEU A 74 -7.33 11.43 -2.46
N ARG A 75 -6.71 12.04 -1.43
CA ARG A 75 -6.34 13.45 -1.45
C ARG A 75 -5.35 13.79 -2.56
N TYR A 76 -4.40 12.90 -2.90
CA TYR A 76 -3.52 13.12 -4.06
C TYR A 76 -4.28 13.21 -5.38
N LEU A 77 -5.38 12.47 -5.53
CA LEU A 77 -6.22 12.51 -6.73
C LEU A 77 -7.10 13.75 -6.78
N GLN A 78 -7.64 14.16 -5.64
CA GLN A 78 -8.60 15.27 -5.53
C GLN A 78 -7.94 16.65 -5.47
N ASP A 79 -6.80 16.76 -4.78
CA ASP A 79 -6.09 18.01 -4.56
C ASP A 79 -4.57 17.79 -4.66
N PRO A 80 -4.03 17.65 -5.89
CA PRO A 80 -2.61 17.42 -6.10
C PRO A 80 -1.71 18.56 -5.62
N GLY A 81 -2.25 19.77 -5.41
CA GLY A 81 -1.48 20.90 -4.88
C GLY A 81 -1.00 20.67 -3.44
N THR A 82 -1.59 19.71 -2.72
CA THR A 82 -1.16 19.33 -1.37
C THR A 82 0.09 18.45 -1.34
N MET A 83 0.51 17.90 -2.49
CA MET A 83 1.74 17.12 -2.59
C MET A 83 2.95 18.04 -2.70
N LEU A 84 3.89 17.89 -1.76
CA LEU A 84 5.15 18.61 -1.76
C LEU A 84 6.26 17.74 -2.34
N ILE A 85 6.60 17.97 -3.61
CA ILE A 85 7.73 17.30 -4.29
C ILE A 85 8.99 18.16 -4.11
N ARG A 86 9.97 17.68 -3.35
CA ARG A 86 11.12 18.49 -2.90
C ARG A 86 12.39 18.36 -3.76
N TYR A 87 12.60 17.19 -4.36
CA TYR A 87 13.89 16.84 -5.00
C TYR A 87 13.73 16.45 -6.47
N SER A 88 12.86 17.15 -7.21
CA SER A 88 12.60 16.84 -8.62
C SER A 88 12.77 18.05 -9.52
N ASP A 89 13.53 17.87 -10.61
CA ASP A 89 13.67 18.84 -11.69
C ASP A 89 12.38 18.99 -12.51
N ASN A 90 11.49 17.99 -12.46
CA ASN A 90 10.18 18.00 -13.11
C ASN A 90 9.08 17.62 -12.10
N THR A 91 8.67 18.62 -11.33
CA THR A 91 7.64 18.47 -10.30
C THR A 91 6.30 18.02 -10.88
N GLN A 92 5.91 18.50 -12.06
CA GLN A 92 4.67 18.09 -12.72
C GLN A 92 4.66 16.59 -13.04
N ALA A 93 5.72 16.06 -13.66
CA ALA A 93 5.82 14.63 -13.95
C ALA A 93 5.86 13.78 -12.68
N SER A 94 6.52 14.26 -11.64
CA SER A 94 6.63 13.56 -10.35
C SER A 94 5.30 13.51 -9.61
N THR A 95 4.57 14.62 -9.60
CA THR A 95 3.20 14.70 -9.09
C THR A 95 2.30 13.73 -9.84
N PHE A 96 2.35 13.74 -11.18
CA PHE A 96 1.56 12.81 -11.99
C PHE A 96 1.90 11.34 -11.70
N ALA A 97 3.17 11.00 -11.54
CA ALA A 97 3.58 9.64 -11.20
C ALA A 97 3.03 9.18 -9.84
N ALA A 98 3.06 10.06 -8.83
CA ALA A 98 2.46 9.77 -7.53
C ALA A 98 0.94 9.60 -7.62
N GLN A 99 0.23 10.45 -8.38
CA GLN A 99 -1.21 10.32 -8.61
C GLN A 99 -1.58 9.02 -9.34
N ALA A 100 -0.87 8.70 -10.42
CA ALA A 100 -1.11 7.49 -11.20
C ALA A 100 -0.94 6.24 -10.34
N TYR A 101 0.10 6.21 -9.48
CA TYR A 101 0.31 5.09 -8.58
C TYR A 101 -0.75 5.04 -7.47
N ALA A 102 -1.12 6.19 -6.89
CA ALA A 102 -2.21 6.26 -5.91
C ALA A 102 -3.54 5.72 -6.47
N ALA A 103 -3.88 6.08 -7.72
CA ALA A 103 -5.07 5.58 -8.41
C ALA A 103 -5.02 4.05 -8.60
N LEU A 104 -3.87 3.51 -9.01
CA LEU A 104 -3.67 2.06 -9.15
C LEU A 104 -3.90 1.34 -7.81
N VAL A 105 -3.35 1.86 -6.72
CA VAL A 105 -3.46 1.26 -5.39
C VAL A 105 -4.90 1.30 -4.88
N LEU A 106 -5.60 2.42 -5.05
CA LEU A 106 -7.01 2.55 -4.65
C LEU A 106 -7.96 1.64 -5.43
N ALA A 107 -7.63 1.31 -6.68
CA ALA A 107 -8.43 0.40 -7.51
C ALA A 107 -8.23 -1.09 -7.12
N ARG A 108 -7.12 -1.43 -6.46
CA ARG A 108 -6.71 -2.83 -6.20
C ARG A 108 -7.71 -3.63 -5.34
N PRO A 109 -8.28 -3.12 -4.24
CA PRO A 109 -9.21 -3.90 -3.43
C PRO A 109 -10.43 -4.40 -4.22
N GLN A 110 -10.93 -3.60 -5.16
CA GLN A 110 -12.05 -4.02 -6.02
C GLN A 110 -11.63 -5.15 -6.98
N ALA A 111 -10.44 -5.05 -7.56
CA ALA A 111 -9.90 -6.07 -8.45
C ALA A 111 -9.64 -7.40 -7.72
N TYR A 112 -9.11 -7.35 -6.48
CA TYR A 112 -8.89 -8.54 -5.66
C TYR A 112 -10.21 -9.24 -5.29
N ALA A 113 -11.23 -8.48 -4.88
CA ALA A 113 -12.55 -9.03 -4.57
C ALA A 113 -13.15 -9.77 -5.79
N ALA A 114 -13.06 -9.18 -6.98
CA ALA A 114 -13.50 -9.82 -8.22
C ALA A 114 -12.74 -11.12 -8.52
N LEU A 115 -11.41 -11.14 -8.32
CA LEU A 115 -10.59 -12.34 -8.51
C LEU A 115 -10.96 -13.47 -7.54
N VAL A 116 -11.22 -13.15 -6.27
CA VAL A 116 -11.64 -14.14 -5.26
C VAL A 116 -12.99 -14.76 -5.63
N LEU A 117 -13.95 -13.95 -6.08
CA LEU A 117 -15.24 -14.43 -6.57
C LEU A 117 -15.09 -15.32 -7.81
N ALA A 118 -14.27 -14.90 -8.79
CA ALA A 118 -13.98 -15.70 -9.97
C ALA A 118 -13.35 -17.07 -9.63
N ARG A 119 -12.38 -17.10 -8.71
CA ARG A 119 -11.76 -18.35 -8.23
C ARG A 119 -12.75 -19.26 -7.50
N ARG A 120 -13.66 -18.68 -6.70
CA ARG A 120 -14.73 -19.44 -6.03
C ARG A 120 -15.72 -20.01 -7.05
N ALA A 121 -16.12 -19.23 -8.05
CA ALA A 121 -16.99 -19.68 -9.13
C ALA A 121 -16.36 -20.82 -9.95
N ALA A 122 -15.08 -20.68 -10.33
CA ALA A 122 -14.34 -21.72 -11.05
C ALA A 122 -14.28 -23.06 -10.29
N ARG A 123 -14.01 -23.01 -8.97
CA ARG A 123 -14.02 -24.22 -8.11
C ARG A 123 -15.40 -24.89 -8.02
N ASN A 124 -16.48 -24.10 -7.93
CA ASN A 124 -17.83 -24.63 -7.81
C ASN A 124 -18.36 -25.25 -9.11
N LEU A 125 -17.80 -24.86 -10.26
CA LEU A 125 -18.21 -25.37 -11.57
C LEU A 125 -17.52 -26.69 -11.96
N GLY A 126 -16.63 -27.25 -11.11
CA GLY A 126 -15.94 -28.50 -11.41
C GLY A 126 -15.04 -28.43 -12.65
N ALA A 127 -14.57 -27.24 -13.02
CA ALA A 127 -13.54 -27.11 -14.05
C ALA A 127 -12.26 -27.85 -13.56
N PRO A 128 -11.61 -28.64 -14.43
CA PRO A 128 -10.46 -29.47 -14.05
C PRO A 128 -9.31 -28.66 -13.45
#